data_AF-A0A4R5TY56-F1
#
_entry.id   AF-A0A4R5TY56-F1
#
_cell.length_a   1.000
_cell.length_b   1.000
_cell.length_c   1.000
_cell.angle_alpha   90.00
_cell.angle_beta   90.00
_cell.angle_gamma   90.00
#
_symmetry.space_group_name_H-M   'P 1'
#
loop_
_entity.id
_entity.type
_entity.pdbx_description
1 polymer ?
#
loop_
_entity_poly.entity_id
_entity_poly.type
_entity_poly.pdbx_seq_one_letter_code
_entity_poly.pdbx_strand_id
1 'polypeptide(L)'
;MADLSAEARILAAIRDVPHGAVAGYGQIARRAGLPGRARLVARVLAGNGDDTLPWHRVLRSDGRIAFPPGSRGHREQAARLRAEGVQVTAGRVRMPPRATLDATLWGPATALPRAR
;
A
#
# COMPACT_ATOMS: atom_id res chain seq x y z
N MET A 1 22.68 13.83 -2.36
CA MET A 1 21.34 13.62 -1.79
C MET A 1 21.35 12.27 -1.10
N ALA A 2 21.05 12.21 0.21
CA ALA A 2 21.15 10.97 0.97
C ALA A 2 20.30 9.86 0.32
N ASP A 3 20.90 8.69 0.10
CA ASP A 3 20.15 7.51 -0.32
C ASP A 3 19.15 7.17 0.79
N LEU A 4 17.86 7.34 0.50
CA LEU A 4 16.81 7.05 1.46
C LEU A 4 16.85 5.56 1.80
N SER A 5 16.74 5.21 3.08
CA SER A 5 16.68 3.82 3.50
C SER A 5 15.52 3.09 2.79
N ALA A 6 15.64 1.76 2.65
CA ALA A 6 14.57 0.94 2.09
C ALA A 6 13.23 1.16 2.81
N GLU A 7 13.27 1.34 4.13
CA GLU A 7 12.12 1.67 4.95
C GLU A 7 11.51 3.03 4.60
N ALA A 8 12.32 4.09 4.54
CA ALA A 8 11.85 5.43 4.19
C ALA A 8 11.19 5.46 2.81
N ARG A 9 11.75 4.74 1.84
CA ARG A 9 11.18 4.58 0.48
C ARG A 9 9.85 3.83 0.50
N ILE A 10 9.71 2.80 1.34
CA ILE A 10 8.46 2.06 1.51
C ILE A 10 7.39 2.97 2.13
N LEU A 11 7.71 3.68 3.21
CA LEU A 11 6.78 4.60 3.87
C LEU A 11 6.33 5.73 2.93
N ALA A 12 7.24 6.30 2.15
CA ALA A 12 6.91 7.29 1.11
C ALA A 12 5.93 6.71 0.07
N ALA A 13 6.22 5.51 -0.47
CA ALA A 13 5.34 4.87 -1.44
C ALA A 13 3.94 4.54 -0.89
N ILE A 14 3.81 4.28 0.42
CA ILE A 14 2.51 4.08 1.08
C ILE A 14 1.76 5.41 1.20
N ARG A 15 2.44 6.50 1.60
CA ARG A 15 1.83 7.84 1.69
C ARG A 15 1.33 8.33 0.33
N ASP A 16 2.00 7.96 -0.74
CA ASP A 16 1.59 8.32 -2.10
C ASP A 16 0.29 7.64 -2.55
N VAL A 17 -0.15 6.54 -1.92
CA VAL A 17 -1.42 5.87 -2.31
C VAL A 17 -2.56 6.88 -2.12
N PRO A 18 -3.31 7.26 -3.18
CA PRO A 18 -4.34 8.28 -3.05
C PRO A 18 -5.48 7.84 -2.12
N HIS A 19 -6.19 8.83 -1.60
CA HIS A 19 -7.44 8.60 -0.89
C HIS A 19 -8.46 7.88 -1.79
N GLY A 20 -9.12 6.85 -1.24
CA GLY A 20 -10.10 6.03 -1.99
C GLY A 20 -9.47 4.98 -2.92
N ALA A 21 -8.13 4.91 -2.96
CA ALA A 21 -7.38 3.93 -3.72
C ALA A 21 -6.73 2.88 -2.80
N VAL A 22 -6.43 1.71 -3.37
CA VAL A 22 -5.75 0.61 -2.67
C VAL A 22 -4.59 0.07 -3.50
N ALA A 23 -3.56 -0.40 -2.80
CA ALA A 23 -2.38 -0.99 -3.42
C ALA A 23 -1.98 -2.30 -2.70
N GLY A 24 -1.37 -3.21 -3.43
CA GLY A 24 -0.87 -4.47 -2.88
C GLY A 24 0.56 -4.30 -2.37
N TYR A 25 0.97 -5.11 -1.39
CA TYR A 25 2.36 -5.11 -0.89
C TYR A 25 3.43 -5.17 -2.00
N GLY A 26 3.19 -5.97 -3.05
CA GLY A 26 4.11 -6.08 -4.18
C GLY A 26 4.16 -4.84 -5.08
N GLN A 27 3.09 -4.04 -5.12
CA GLN A 27 3.04 -2.77 -5.85
C GLN A 27 3.80 -1.70 -5.08
N ILE A 28 3.56 -1.60 -3.78
CA ILE A 28 4.33 -0.73 -2.88
C ILE A 28 5.83 -1.04 -3.00
N ALA A 29 6.21 -2.32 -2.94
CA ALA A 29 7.61 -2.73 -3.08
C ALA A 29 8.22 -2.28 -4.41
N ARG A 30 7.49 -2.42 -5.53
CA ARG A 30 7.95 -1.96 -6.84
C ARG A 30 8.11 -0.44 -6.89
N ARG A 31 7.11 0.31 -6.40
CA ARG A 31 7.12 1.78 -6.37
C ARG A 31 8.24 2.32 -5.49
N ALA A 32 8.52 1.66 -4.38
CA ALA A 32 9.65 1.92 -3.52
C ALA A 32 11.00 1.52 -4.13
N GLY A 33 11.08 1.04 -5.38
CA GLY A 33 12.33 0.60 -6.03
C GLY A 33 12.90 -0.71 -5.51
N LEU A 34 12.06 -1.55 -4.90
CA LEU A 34 12.41 -2.83 -4.24
C LEU A 34 11.56 -3.98 -4.82
N PRO A 35 11.60 -4.25 -6.14
CA PRO A 35 10.78 -5.28 -6.75
C PRO A 35 11.01 -6.65 -6.08
N GLY A 36 9.93 -7.40 -5.87
CA GLY A 36 9.97 -8.71 -5.19
C GLY A 36 10.00 -8.63 -3.66
N ARG A 37 10.18 -7.46 -3.04
CA ARG A 37 10.28 -7.32 -1.57
C ARG A 37 8.95 -7.06 -0.86
N ALA A 38 7.85 -7.70 -1.29
CA ALA A 38 6.53 -7.53 -0.68
C ALA A 38 6.52 -7.88 0.83
N ARG A 39 7.26 -8.93 1.24
CA ARG A 39 7.40 -9.32 2.66
C ARG A 39 8.11 -8.25 3.50
N LEU A 40 9.03 -7.50 2.90
CA LEU A 40 9.70 -6.39 3.59
C LEU A 40 8.70 -5.26 3.87
N VAL A 41 7.84 -4.93 2.91
CA VAL A 41 6.77 -3.94 3.10
C VAL A 41 5.86 -4.32 4.26
N ALA A 42 5.43 -5.59 4.32
CA ALA A 42 4.60 -6.08 5.42
C ALA A 42 5.31 -5.97 6.79
N ARG A 43 6.62 -6.25 6.84
CA ARG A 43 7.43 -6.12 8.06
C ARG A 43 7.55 -4.66 8.50
N VAL A 44 7.84 -3.75 7.57
CA VAL A 44 7.91 -2.30 7.85
C VAL A 44 6.57 -1.80 8.39
N LEU A 45 5.46 -2.17 7.75
CA LEU A 45 4.13 -1.80 8.23
C LEU A 45 3.80 -2.34 9.63
N ALA A 46 4.22 -3.58 9.93
CA ALA A 46 3.97 -4.18 11.24
C ALA A 46 4.78 -3.53 12.38
N GLY A 47 5.95 -2.96 12.07
CA GLY A 47 6.80 -2.25 13.04
C GLY A 47 6.58 -0.74 13.08
N ASN A 48 5.74 -0.19 12.20
CA ASN A 48 5.52 1.25 12.10
C ASN A 48 4.54 1.75 13.16
N GLY A 49 4.97 2.74 13.97
CA GLY A 49 4.15 3.42 14.97
C GLY A 49 3.56 4.77 14.51
N ASP A 50 3.74 5.15 13.25
CA ASP A 50 3.18 6.39 12.70
C ASP A 50 1.68 6.22 12.39
N ASP A 51 0.83 6.82 13.21
CA ASP A 51 -0.63 6.81 13.07
C ASP A 51 -1.15 7.59 11.85
N THR A 52 -0.34 8.48 11.28
CA THR A 52 -0.69 9.26 10.09
C THR A 52 -0.50 8.49 8.78
N LEU A 53 0.21 7.35 8.83
CA LEU A 53 0.45 6.53 7.67
C LEU A 53 -0.87 5.88 7.19
N PRO A 54 -1.26 5.99 5.90
CA PRO A 54 -2.49 5.41 5.37
C PRO A 54 -2.35 3.89 5.14
N TRP A 55 -1.92 3.16 6.16
CA TRP A 55 -1.62 1.73 6.12
C TRP A 55 -2.81 0.88 5.66
N HIS A 56 -4.04 1.34 5.94
CA HIS A 56 -5.28 0.61 5.62
C HIS A 56 -5.49 0.46 4.11
N ARG A 57 -4.85 1.31 3.29
CA ARG A 57 -4.88 1.24 1.82
C ARG A 57 -4.02 0.10 1.25
N VAL A 58 -3.21 -0.57 2.08
CA VAL A 58 -2.32 -1.66 1.64
C VAL A 58 -2.97 -3.03 1.90
N LEU A 59 -3.12 -3.80 0.83
CA LEU A 59 -3.82 -5.09 0.82
C LEU A 59 -2.93 -6.25 0.38
N ARG A 60 -3.42 -7.47 0.59
CA ARG A 60 -2.87 -8.67 -0.03
C ARG A 60 -3.05 -8.63 -1.54
N SER A 61 -2.26 -9.43 -2.27
CA SER A 61 -2.30 -9.45 -3.74
C SER A 61 -3.63 -9.90 -4.33
N ASP A 62 -4.47 -10.60 -3.56
CA ASP A 62 -5.81 -11.04 -3.95
C ASP A 62 -6.92 -10.04 -3.57
N GLY A 63 -6.54 -8.88 -3.02
CA GLY A 63 -7.45 -7.84 -2.56
C GLY A 63 -8.02 -8.07 -1.16
N ARG A 64 -7.56 -9.09 -0.43
CA ARG A 64 -8.01 -9.32 0.94
C ARG A 64 -7.29 -8.42 1.94
N ILE A 65 -8.01 -8.04 2.98
CA ILE A 65 -7.46 -7.49 4.22
C ILE A 65 -6.45 -8.47 4.81
N ALA A 66 -5.33 -7.95 5.32
CA ALA A 66 -4.21 -8.77 5.79
C ALA A 66 -4.47 -9.41 7.17
N PHE A 67 -5.40 -8.84 7.95
CA PHE A 67 -5.76 -9.32 9.28
C PHE A 67 -6.79 -10.46 9.24
N PRO A 68 -6.78 -11.37 10.24
CA PRO A 68 -7.81 -12.41 10.35
C PRO A 68 -9.23 -11.84 10.38
N PRO A 69 -10.20 -12.45 9.68
CA PRO A 69 -11.60 -12.04 9.74
C PRO A 69 -12.10 -11.92 11.18
N GLY A 70 -12.79 -10.83 11.51
CA GLY A 70 -13.33 -10.60 12.85
C GLY A 70 -12.31 -10.15 13.90
N SER A 71 -11.03 -10.00 13.56
CA SER A 71 -10.06 -9.35 14.47
C SER A 71 -10.28 -7.84 14.57
N ARG A 72 -9.71 -7.20 15.60
CA ARG A 72 -9.73 -5.73 15.75
C ARG A 72 -9.10 -5.05 14.53
N GLY A 73 -7.92 -5.51 14.09
CA GLY A 73 -7.24 -4.96 12.90
C GLY A 73 -8.05 -5.11 11.63
N HIS A 74 -8.75 -6.24 11.45
CA HIS A 74 -9.64 -6.43 10.30
C HIS A 74 -10.80 -5.43 10.29
N ARG A 75 -11.46 -5.22 11.44
CA ARG A 75 -12.54 -4.24 11.57
C ARG A 75 -12.04 -2.83 11.30
N GLU A 76 -10.90 -2.46 11.89
CA GLU A 76 -10.29 -1.14 11.73
C GLU A 76 -9.93 -0.86 10.26
N GLN A 77 -9.22 -1.79 9.62
CA GLN A 77 -8.83 -1.64 8.22
C GLN A 77 -10.07 -1.48 7.32
N ALA A 78 -11.09 -2.31 7.54
CA ALA A 78 -12.34 -2.23 6.76
C ALA A 78 -13.10 -0.92 7.02
N ALA A 79 -13.11 -0.41 8.26
CA ALA A 79 -13.76 0.85 8.61
C ALA A 79 -13.08 2.04 7.92
N ARG A 80 -11.74 2.13 7.99
CA ARG A 80 -10.98 3.20 7.33
C ARG A 80 -11.16 3.16 5.81
N LEU A 81 -11.08 1.98 5.19
CA LEU A 81 -11.32 1.84 3.75
C LEU A 81 -12.71 2.33 3.35
N ARG A 82 -13.75 1.95 4.10
CA ARG A 82 -15.13 2.40 3.83
C ARG A 82 -15.30 3.91 4.04
N ALA A 83 -14.63 4.49 5.02
CA ALA A 83 -14.64 5.94 5.25
C ALA A 83 -14.07 6.72 4.05
N GLU A 84 -13.17 6.10 3.27
CA GLU A 84 -12.66 6.67 2.03
C GLU A 84 -13.50 6.33 0.78
N GLY A 85 -14.66 5.68 0.96
CA GLY A 85 -15.53 5.27 -0.14
C GLY A 85 -15.13 3.95 -0.82
N VAL A 86 -14.16 3.21 -0.27
CA VAL A 86 -13.75 1.91 -0.84
C VAL A 86 -14.76 0.83 -0.47
N GLN A 87 -15.28 0.13 -1.48
CA GLN A 87 -16.18 -1.01 -1.28
C GLN A 87 -15.41 -2.23 -0.74
N VAL A 88 -15.78 -2.67 0.46
CA VAL A 88 -15.22 -3.86 1.12
C VAL A 88 -16.31 -4.92 1.31
N THR A 89 -16.23 -6.00 0.52
CA THR A 89 -17.17 -7.12 0.55
C THR A 89 -16.50 -8.35 1.14
N ALA A 90 -17.01 -8.86 2.26
CA ALA A 90 -16.45 -10.04 2.96
C ALA A 90 -14.92 -9.95 3.19
N GLY A 91 -14.43 -8.76 3.58
CA GLY A 91 -12.99 -8.52 3.83
C GLY A 91 -12.12 -8.42 2.58
N ARG A 92 -12.74 -8.24 1.40
CA ARG A 92 -12.06 -8.13 0.10
C ARG A 92 -12.44 -6.84 -0.61
N VAL A 93 -11.46 -6.23 -1.27
CA VAL A 93 -11.62 -5.09 -2.17
C VAL A 93 -11.29 -5.54 -3.60
N ARG A 94 -12.05 -5.05 -4.58
CA ARG A 94 -11.73 -5.26 -5.99
C ARG A 94 -10.50 -4.44 -6.35
N MET A 95 -9.38 -5.10 -6.61
CA MET A 95 -8.16 -4.44 -7.05
C MET A 95 -8.11 -4.34 -8.58
N PRO A 96 -7.58 -3.24 -9.14
CA PRO A 96 -7.31 -3.17 -10.58
C PRO A 96 -6.19 -4.15 -11.00
N PRO A 97 -6.07 -4.49 -12.30
CA PRO A 97 -5.07 -5.42 -12.80
C PRO A 97 -3.64 -4.91 -12.57
N ARG A 98 -2.71 -5.82 -12.25
CA ARG A 98 -1.33 -5.49 -11.85
C ARG A 98 -0.53 -4.68 -12.89
N ALA A 99 -0.91 -4.72 -14.17
CA ALA A 99 -0.18 -4.12 -15.28
C ALA A 99 -0.53 -2.64 -15.55
N THR A 100 -1.72 -2.18 -15.19
CA THR A 100 -2.25 -0.83 -15.54
C THR A 100 -2.24 0.15 -14.37
N LEU A 101 -1.75 -0.25 -13.20
CA LEU A 101 -2.00 0.46 -11.95
C LEU A 101 -1.17 1.71 -11.74
N ASP A 102 0.09 1.74 -12.15
CA ASP A 102 0.96 2.86 -11.80
C ASP A 102 0.42 4.17 -12.40
N ALA A 103 0.01 4.14 -13.67
CA ALA A 103 -0.62 5.26 -14.36
C ALA A 103 -2.03 5.59 -13.83
N THR A 104 -2.79 4.58 -13.41
CA THR A 104 -4.20 4.74 -12.99
C THR A 104 -4.34 5.22 -11.54
N LEU A 105 -3.44 4.80 -10.65
CA LEU A 105 -3.45 5.16 -9.23
C LEU A 105 -2.66 6.43 -8.95
N TRP A 106 -1.49 6.63 -9.57
CA TRP A 106 -0.58 7.73 -9.21
C TRP A 106 -0.34 8.74 -10.35
N GLY A 107 -0.98 8.57 -11.52
CA GLY A 107 -0.65 9.32 -12.73
C GLY A 107 0.64 8.82 -13.40
N PRO A 108 1.06 9.41 -14.54
CA PRO A 108 2.32 9.03 -15.17
C PRO A 108 3.45 9.20 -14.16
N ALA A 109 4.24 8.14 -13.97
CA ALA A 109 5.35 8.13 -13.03
C ALA A 109 6.30 9.28 -13.38
N THR A 110 6.20 10.39 -12.65
CA THR A 110 7.28 11.37 -12.61
C THR A 110 8.39 10.62 -11.91
N ALA A 111 9.29 10.09 -12.72
CA ALA A 111 10.35 9.22 -12.29
C ALA A 111 11.09 9.91 -11.14
N LEU A 112 11.17 9.24 -9.99
CA LEU A 112 12.20 9.58 -9.02
C LEU A 112 13.52 9.60 -9.81
N PRO A 113 14.30 10.70 -9.74
CA PRO A 113 15.50 10.83 -10.58
C PRO A 113 16.36 9.59 -10.38
N ARG A 114 16.63 8.89 -11.48
CA ARG A 114 17.58 7.77 -11.47
C ARG A 114 18.93 8.34 -11.07
N ALA A 115 19.39 7.99 -9.86
CA ALA A 115 20.76 8.25 -9.45
C ALA A 115 21.70 7.63 -10.49
N ARG A 116 22.60 8.45 -11.01
CA ARG A 116 23.66 8.09 -11.95
C ARG A 116 24.85 7.52 -11.20
#